data_AF-A0A9W8JIA1-F1
#
_entry.id   AF-A0A9W8JIA1-F1
#
_cell.length_a   1.000
_cell.length_b   1.000
_cell.length_c   1.000
_cell.angle_alpha   90.00
_cell.angle_beta   90.00
_cell.angle_gamma   90.00
#
_symmetry.space_group_name_H-M   'P 1'
#
loop_
_entity.id
_entity.type
_entity.pdbx_description
1 polymer ?
#
loop_
_entity_poly.entity_id
_entity_poly.type
_entity_poly.pdbx_seq_one_letter_code
_entity_poly.pdbx_strand_id
1 'polypeptide(L)'
;MDDETAEIELLQQNLNKTRQISKRMTSILDSFETRVAKLEKSILPLYTASQILNRRRSNIDKTLEKIDDVATREEDLSAEESLILRGPQAGQLHLYKEAVERLNANIAFKAGESAEIAKIADLVETGAKRLVQLYTKIVAEGSSGPTPTSDRINTSLLSLPSTFPPTLLPTLTPIVKFLRGMPIPATHPSHPAAQGIARTLMDAQRGFADMRGNWSVKCLDAQGKRLVVRAGTSDVDPLQTGREFGEWLEVILATADEEYKLLQSLAPLPPSSSAISSSYALFLSPILRLFNSVLSSLVALMKKNLQRYSFLALSAYEALLSQQGQFELVLSFTTDMGAGGSFSSSKGAGGGAMVGDKTGHDILKEGLTTLRSLCLRSFPEFLADIKLAALPTAVGKGGANVNADVSTKVLDFTVETVKYISKIPEVEGAVSAALLALGDGNWKMEFE
;
A
#
# COMPACT_ATOMS: atom_id res chain seq x y z
N MET A 1 139.95 4.53 4.71
CA MET A 1 139.34 4.01 3.48
C MET A 1 138.51 2.76 3.74
N ASP A 2 138.95 1.83 4.60
CA ASP A 2 138.18 0.61 4.87
C ASP A 2 136.88 0.85 5.69
N ASP A 3 136.87 1.83 6.61
CA ASP A 3 135.71 2.12 7.48
C ASP A 3 134.53 2.77 6.72
N GLU A 4 134.81 3.72 5.81
CA GLU A 4 133.80 4.32 4.92
C GLU A 4 133.21 3.27 3.95
N THR A 5 134.01 2.27 3.56
CA THR A 5 133.57 1.19 2.67
C THR A 5 132.62 0.23 3.41
N ALA A 6 132.92 -0.08 4.68
CA ALA A 6 132.05 -0.89 5.55
C ALA A 6 130.73 -0.18 5.89
N GLU A 7 130.75 1.14 6.10
CA GLU A 7 129.55 1.94 6.36
C GLU A 7 128.66 2.07 5.12
N ILE A 8 129.26 2.20 3.93
CA ILE A 8 128.55 2.14 2.65
C ILE A 8 127.95 0.75 2.42
N GLU A 9 128.67 -0.34 2.72
CA GLU A 9 128.11 -1.70 2.64
C GLU A 9 126.93 -1.90 3.60
N LEU A 10 127.00 -1.36 4.82
CA LEU A 10 125.92 -1.43 5.81
C LEU A 10 124.71 -0.58 5.41
N LEU A 11 124.92 0.61 4.85
CA LEU A 11 123.86 1.44 4.26
C LEU A 11 123.23 0.76 3.05
N GLN A 12 124.02 0.10 2.21
CA GLN A 12 123.54 -0.66 1.06
C GLN A 12 122.76 -1.90 1.49
N GLN A 13 123.16 -2.55 2.59
CA GLN A 13 122.42 -3.65 3.21
C GLN A 13 121.10 -3.17 3.83
N ASN A 14 121.08 -2.02 4.51
CA ASN A 14 119.87 -1.39 5.03
C ASN A 14 118.93 -0.93 3.92
N LEU A 15 119.46 -0.35 2.84
CA LEU A 15 118.69 0.02 1.65
C LEU A 15 118.10 -1.22 0.98
N ASN A 16 118.86 -2.31 0.85
CA ASN A 16 118.36 -3.59 0.36
C ASN A 16 117.28 -4.18 1.27
N LYS A 17 117.43 -4.09 2.61
CA LYS A 17 116.38 -4.47 3.57
C LYS A 17 115.12 -3.63 3.39
N THR A 18 115.22 -2.31 3.32
CA THR A 18 114.09 -1.41 3.09
C THR A 18 113.41 -1.72 1.76
N ARG A 19 114.18 -1.97 0.69
CA ARG A 19 113.65 -2.35 -0.63
C ARG A 19 112.94 -3.70 -0.59
N GLN A 20 113.47 -4.66 0.18
CA GLN A 20 112.85 -5.97 0.39
C GLN A 20 111.57 -5.86 1.22
N ILE A 21 111.53 -4.98 2.23
CA ILE A 21 110.34 -4.67 3.02
C ILE A 21 109.29 -3.99 2.14
N SER A 22 109.65 -2.97 1.36
CA SER A 22 108.74 -2.33 0.40
C SER A 22 108.18 -3.34 -0.59
N LYS A 23 109.03 -4.25 -1.13
CA LYS A 23 108.58 -5.30 -2.05
C LYS A 23 107.62 -6.28 -1.38
N ARG A 24 107.87 -6.66 -0.11
CA ARG A 24 106.91 -7.44 0.69
C ARG A 24 105.61 -6.67 0.94
N MET A 25 105.69 -5.38 1.22
CA MET A 25 104.53 -4.53 1.46
C MET A 25 103.66 -4.38 0.21
N THR A 26 104.27 -4.17 -0.96
CA THR A 26 103.57 -4.17 -2.25
C THR A 26 102.93 -5.52 -2.53
N SER A 27 103.63 -6.64 -2.27
CA SER A 27 103.06 -7.98 -2.43
C SER A 27 101.89 -8.26 -1.48
N ILE A 28 101.94 -7.75 -0.24
CA ILE A 28 100.83 -7.85 0.71
C ILE A 28 99.63 -7.01 0.25
N LEU A 29 99.87 -5.79 -0.26
CA LEU A 29 98.81 -4.94 -0.79
C LEU A 29 98.12 -5.54 -2.02
N ASP A 30 98.90 -6.09 -2.95
CA ASP A 30 98.39 -6.77 -4.15
C ASP A 30 97.55 -8.02 -3.78
N SER A 31 97.99 -8.74 -2.73
CA SER A 31 97.24 -9.82 -2.09
C SER A 31 95.94 -9.34 -1.46
N PHE A 32 95.94 -8.19 -0.77
CA PHE A 32 94.72 -7.61 -0.21
C PHE A 32 93.75 -7.16 -1.29
N GLU A 33 94.24 -6.51 -2.34
CA GLU A 33 93.43 -6.01 -3.46
C GLU A 33 92.75 -7.16 -4.21
N THR A 34 93.49 -8.23 -4.51
CA THR A 34 92.90 -9.45 -5.09
C THR A 34 91.90 -10.14 -4.16
N ARG A 35 92.12 -10.12 -2.84
CA ARG A 35 91.15 -10.65 -1.85
C ARG A 35 89.89 -9.79 -1.77
N VAL A 36 90.02 -8.47 -1.79
CA VAL A 36 88.89 -7.53 -1.78
C VAL A 36 88.08 -7.66 -3.07
N ALA A 37 88.74 -7.73 -4.23
CA ALA A 37 88.04 -7.93 -5.52
C ALA A 37 87.29 -9.27 -5.57
N LYS A 38 87.86 -10.35 -5.02
CA LYS A 38 87.17 -11.64 -4.88
C LYS A 38 86.00 -11.57 -3.90
N LEU A 39 86.15 -10.85 -2.79
CA LEU A 39 85.11 -10.62 -1.79
C LEU A 39 83.95 -9.81 -2.38
N GLU A 40 84.22 -8.74 -3.10
CA GLU A 40 83.20 -7.92 -3.77
C GLU A 40 82.43 -8.76 -4.79
N LYS A 41 83.15 -9.55 -5.60
CA LYS A 41 82.53 -10.45 -6.58
C LYS A 41 81.67 -11.54 -5.93
N SER A 42 81.96 -11.95 -4.69
CA SER A 42 81.15 -12.92 -3.96
C SER A 42 79.99 -12.28 -3.18
N ILE A 43 80.14 -11.05 -2.68
CA ILE A 43 79.14 -10.36 -1.86
C ILE A 43 78.08 -9.65 -2.70
N LEU A 44 78.44 -9.04 -3.83
CA LEU A 44 77.50 -8.27 -4.67
C LEU A 44 76.27 -9.10 -5.13
N PRO A 45 76.43 -10.37 -5.58
CA PRO A 45 75.30 -11.23 -5.92
C PRO A 45 74.43 -11.55 -4.70
N LEU A 46 75.02 -11.73 -3.51
CA LEU A 46 74.29 -11.99 -2.26
C LEU A 46 73.44 -10.78 -1.85
N TYR A 47 73.98 -9.56 -1.96
CA TYR A 47 73.24 -8.34 -1.66
C TYR A 47 72.04 -8.17 -2.60
N THR A 48 72.27 -8.37 -3.90
CA THR A 48 71.22 -8.29 -4.93
C THR A 48 70.14 -9.35 -4.72
N ALA A 49 70.54 -10.60 -4.45
CA ALA A 49 69.61 -11.69 -4.13
C ALA A 49 68.80 -11.39 -2.87
N SER A 50 69.44 -10.83 -1.83
CA SER A 50 68.77 -10.41 -0.59
C SER A 50 67.73 -9.30 -0.84
N GLN A 51 68.05 -8.30 -1.66
CA GLN A 51 67.11 -7.23 -2.03
C GLN A 51 65.90 -7.78 -2.80
N ILE A 52 66.12 -8.68 -3.75
CA ILE A 52 65.04 -9.36 -4.50
C ILE A 52 64.18 -10.19 -3.55
N LEU A 53 64.80 -10.94 -2.64
CA LEU A 53 64.09 -11.74 -1.65
C LEU A 53 63.24 -10.86 -0.73
N ASN A 54 63.77 -9.73 -0.27
CA ASN A 54 63.03 -8.81 0.59
C ASN A 54 61.84 -8.16 -0.14
N ARG A 55 62.01 -7.82 -1.43
CA ARG A 55 60.90 -7.35 -2.27
C ARG A 55 59.85 -8.43 -2.49
N ARG A 56 60.26 -9.67 -2.73
CA ARG A 56 59.34 -10.82 -2.85
C ARG A 56 58.60 -11.05 -1.54
N ARG A 57 59.29 -11.03 -0.40
CA ARG A 57 58.69 -11.14 0.93
C ARG A 57 57.64 -10.06 1.15
N SER A 58 57.97 -8.79 0.91
CA SER A 58 57.00 -7.69 1.02
C SER A 58 55.79 -7.84 0.09
N ASN A 59 55.99 -8.33 -1.13
CA ASN A 59 54.87 -8.61 -2.03
C ASN A 59 54.02 -9.78 -1.54
N ILE A 60 54.63 -10.84 -1.01
CA ILE A 60 53.93 -11.99 -0.42
C ILE A 60 53.12 -11.53 0.79
N ASP A 61 53.70 -10.75 1.70
CA ASP A 61 53.01 -10.24 2.89
C ASP A 61 51.78 -9.39 2.50
N LYS A 62 51.93 -8.47 1.55
CA LYS A 62 50.81 -7.67 1.00
C LYS A 62 49.74 -8.52 0.30
N THR A 63 50.16 -9.62 -0.34
CA THR A 63 49.23 -10.51 -1.03
C THR A 63 48.46 -11.35 -0.02
N LEU A 64 49.13 -11.84 1.03
CA LEU A 64 48.49 -12.55 2.14
C LEU A 64 47.49 -11.65 2.88
N GLU A 65 47.85 -10.40 3.15
CA GLU A 65 46.94 -9.42 3.75
C GLU A 65 45.67 -9.22 2.89
N LYS A 66 45.83 -9.06 1.57
CA LYS A 66 44.68 -8.97 0.66
C LYS A 66 43.84 -10.25 0.59
N ILE A 67 44.46 -11.42 0.73
CA ILE A 67 43.74 -12.71 0.74
C ILE A 67 42.92 -12.84 2.03
N ASP A 68 43.50 -12.50 3.17
CA ASP A 68 42.81 -12.52 4.47
C ASP A 68 41.61 -11.54 4.48
N ASP A 69 41.83 -10.36 3.94
CA ASP A 69 40.81 -9.34 3.68
C ASP A 69 39.65 -9.86 2.81
N VAL A 70 39.91 -10.70 1.79
CA VAL A 70 38.86 -11.26 0.94
C VAL A 70 38.16 -12.43 1.63
N ALA A 71 38.90 -13.28 2.35
CA ALA A 71 38.35 -14.43 3.05
C ALA A 71 37.37 -14.03 4.15
N THR A 72 37.74 -13.05 4.98
CA THR A 72 36.87 -12.49 6.03
C THR A 72 35.59 -11.89 5.45
N ARG A 73 35.69 -11.19 4.30
CA ARG A 73 34.52 -10.62 3.60
C ARG A 73 33.56 -11.68 3.06
N GLU A 74 34.08 -12.76 2.48
CA GLU A 74 33.25 -13.87 1.99
C GLU A 74 32.55 -14.60 3.13
N GLU A 75 33.20 -14.75 4.28
CA GLU A 75 32.59 -15.33 5.49
C GLU A 75 31.43 -14.45 6.01
N ASP A 76 31.65 -13.14 6.10
CA ASP A 76 30.61 -12.16 6.49
C ASP A 76 29.42 -12.16 5.51
N LEU A 77 29.69 -12.16 4.20
CA LEU A 77 28.66 -12.22 3.15
C LEU A 77 27.87 -13.53 3.19
N SER A 78 28.55 -14.67 3.42
CA SER A 78 27.89 -15.97 3.53
C SER A 78 26.98 -16.04 4.77
N ALA A 79 27.41 -15.47 5.89
CA ALA A 79 26.59 -15.35 7.09
C ALA A 79 25.34 -14.49 6.82
N GLU A 80 25.48 -13.36 6.14
CA GLU A 80 24.36 -12.50 5.75
C GLU A 80 23.41 -13.18 4.76
N GLU A 81 23.94 -13.83 3.72
CA GLU A 81 23.16 -14.58 2.74
C GLU A 81 22.29 -15.65 3.42
N SER A 82 22.88 -16.44 4.34
CA SER A 82 22.14 -17.47 5.08
C SER A 82 20.97 -16.88 5.88
N LEU A 83 21.18 -15.70 6.46
CA LEU A 83 20.17 -14.97 7.23
C LEU A 83 19.06 -14.44 6.31
N ILE A 84 19.40 -13.87 5.17
CA ILE A 84 18.45 -13.35 4.17
C ILE A 84 17.59 -14.48 3.60
N LEU A 85 18.19 -15.61 3.23
CA LEU A 85 17.50 -16.76 2.64
C LEU A 85 16.52 -17.41 3.62
N ARG A 86 16.87 -17.45 4.92
CA ARG A 86 15.98 -17.94 5.99
C ARG A 86 14.75 -17.06 6.20
N GLY A 87 14.83 -15.77 5.87
CA GLY A 87 13.75 -14.81 6.04
C GLY A 87 13.60 -14.28 7.47
N PRO A 88 12.76 -13.25 7.66
CA PRO A 88 12.58 -12.57 8.94
C PRO A 88 11.85 -13.47 9.96
N GLN A 89 12.47 -13.68 11.13
CA GLN A 89 11.90 -14.47 12.23
C GLN A 89 11.19 -13.59 13.26
N ALA A 90 10.14 -14.13 13.89
CA ALA A 90 9.41 -13.46 14.98
C ALA A 90 10.36 -13.19 16.16
N GLY A 91 10.52 -11.91 16.55
CA GLY A 91 11.42 -11.47 17.62
C GLY A 91 12.83 -11.06 17.16
N GLN A 92 13.28 -11.45 15.96
CA GLN A 92 14.61 -11.12 15.42
C GLN A 92 14.56 -10.22 14.18
N LEU A 93 13.47 -9.47 14.02
CA LEU A 93 13.27 -8.60 12.86
C LEU A 93 14.35 -7.50 12.75
N HIS A 94 14.88 -7.03 13.88
CA HIS A 94 15.94 -6.02 13.92
C HIS A 94 17.24 -6.53 13.25
N LEU A 95 17.69 -7.73 13.61
CA LEU A 95 18.86 -8.37 12.99
C LEU A 95 18.69 -8.53 11.48
N TYR A 96 17.47 -8.86 11.03
CA TYR A 96 17.17 -8.97 9.60
C TYR A 96 17.29 -7.62 8.88
N LYS A 97 16.77 -6.55 9.48
CA LYS A 97 16.86 -5.20 8.91
C LYS A 97 18.30 -4.71 8.85
N GLU A 98 19.06 -4.90 9.93
CA GLU A 98 20.46 -4.55 10.00
C GLU A 98 21.29 -5.31 8.94
N ALA A 99 21.03 -6.60 8.73
CA ALA A 99 21.70 -7.37 7.68
C ALA A 99 21.39 -6.82 6.27
N VAL A 100 20.13 -6.48 5.99
CA VAL A 100 19.75 -5.86 4.70
C VAL A 100 20.39 -4.47 4.54
N GLU A 101 20.49 -3.67 5.60
CA GLU A 101 21.16 -2.37 5.59
C GLU A 101 22.66 -2.50 5.35
N ARG A 102 23.33 -3.49 5.96
CA ARG A 102 24.75 -3.77 5.72
C ARG A 102 25.01 -4.20 4.28
N LEU A 103 24.17 -5.09 3.71
CA LEU A 103 24.24 -5.45 2.29
C LEU A 103 24.04 -4.23 1.38
N ASN A 104 23.09 -3.35 1.71
CA ASN A 104 22.84 -2.12 0.95
C ASN A 104 24.02 -1.13 1.05
N ALA A 105 24.63 -0.98 2.24
CA ALA A 105 25.82 -0.18 2.43
C ALA A 105 27.02 -0.74 1.64
N ASN A 106 27.17 -2.07 1.61
CA ASN A 106 28.21 -2.73 0.83
C ASN A 106 28.13 -2.38 -0.68
N ILE A 107 26.92 -2.22 -1.23
CA ILE A 107 26.73 -1.75 -2.62
C ILE A 107 27.17 -0.29 -2.79
N ALA A 108 26.86 0.58 -1.82
CA ALA A 108 27.20 2.00 -1.90
C ALA A 108 28.71 2.29 -1.76
N PHE A 109 29.42 1.52 -0.93
CA PHE A 109 30.86 1.71 -0.69
C PHE A 109 31.76 0.94 -1.66
N LYS A 110 31.29 -0.15 -2.29
CA LYS A 110 32.10 -0.92 -3.25
C LYS A 110 32.05 -0.29 -4.65
N ALA A 111 33.14 0.37 -5.04
CA ALA A 111 33.48 0.67 -6.45
C ALA A 111 34.23 -0.50 -7.13
N GLY A 112 33.88 -1.74 -6.79
CA GLY A 112 34.57 -2.98 -7.19
C GLY A 112 33.84 -3.78 -8.27
N GLU A 113 34.36 -4.98 -8.60
CA GLU A 113 33.90 -5.82 -9.71
C GLU A 113 32.38 -5.99 -9.81
N SER A 114 31.84 -5.75 -11.00
CA SER A 114 30.40 -5.73 -11.31
C SER A 114 29.64 -7.01 -10.89
N ALA A 115 30.33 -8.16 -10.88
CA ALA A 115 29.72 -9.45 -10.56
C ALA A 115 29.39 -9.62 -9.07
N GLU A 116 30.23 -9.15 -8.14
CA GLU A 116 29.93 -9.20 -6.71
C GLU A 116 28.80 -8.25 -6.33
N ILE A 117 28.80 -7.04 -6.91
CA ILE A 117 27.76 -6.03 -6.69
C ILE A 117 26.40 -6.59 -7.14
N ALA A 118 26.34 -7.30 -8.27
CA ALA A 118 25.12 -7.95 -8.74
C ALA A 118 24.61 -9.00 -7.74
N LYS A 119 25.47 -9.87 -7.20
CA LYS A 119 25.08 -10.86 -6.19
C LYS A 119 24.52 -10.22 -4.92
N ILE A 120 25.20 -9.19 -4.40
CA ILE A 120 24.75 -8.46 -3.21
C ILE A 120 23.41 -7.77 -3.50
N ALA A 121 23.24 -7.21 -4.70
CA ALA A 121 21.97 -6.61 -5.12
C ALA A 121 20.82 -7.62 -5.18
N ASP A 122 21.06 -8.82 -5.70
CA ASP A 122 20.08 -9.91 -5.72
C ASP A 122 19.69 -10.34 -4.30
N LEU A 123 20.65 -10.35 -3.37
CA LEU A 123 20.39 -10.60 -1.95
C LEU A 123 19.56 -9.48 -1.31
N VAL A 124 19.86 -8.21 -1.59
CA VAL A 124 19.05 -7.07 -1.11
C VAL A 124 17.62 -7.14 -1.67
N GLU A 125 17.47 -7.45 -2.96
CA GLU A 125 16.15 -7.65 -3.57
C GLU A 125 15.40 -8.81 -2.92
N THR A 126 16.09 -9.92 -2.64
CA THR A 126 15.51 -11.07 -1.95
C THR A 126 15.09 -10.71 -0.52
N GLY A 127 15.92 -9.95 0.20
CA GLY A 127 15.61 -9.45 1.53
C GLY A 127 14.36 -8.56 1.55
N ALA A 128 14.25 -7.65 0.59
CA ALA A 128 13.08 -6.81 0.40
C ALA A 128 11.82 -7.66 0.11
N LYS A 129 11.92 -8.66 -0.77
CA LYS A 129 10.81 -9.58 -1.07
C LYS A 129 10.34 -10.35 0.16
N ARG A 130 11.26 -10.84 1.01
CA ARG A 130 10.90 -11.54 2.26
C ARG A 130 10.22 -10.61 3.27
N LEU A 131 10.65 -9.35 3.38
CA LEU A 131 9.99 -8.35 4.22
C LEU A 131 8.60 -7.99 3.69
N VAL A 132 8.45 -7.88 2.37
CA VAL A 132 7.14 -7.69 1.72
C VAL A 132 6.23 -8.90 1.97
N GLN A 133 6.74 -10.13 1.89
CA GLN A 133 5.96 -11.32 2.23
C GLN A 133 5.45 -11.27 3.69
N LEU A 134 6.29 -10.84 4.64
CA LEU A 134 5.87 -10.65 6.02
C LEU A 134 4.82 -9.54 6.16
N TYR A 135 5.02 -8.40 5.50
CA TYR A 135 4.03 -7.31 5.43
C TYR A 135 2.68 -7.83 4.94
N THR A 136 2.65 -8.49 3.77
CA THR A 136 1.43 -9.04 3.17
C THR A 136 0.75 -10.04 4.08
N LYS A 137 1.52 -10.88 4.79
CA LYS A 137 0.98 -11.83 5.78
C LYS A 137 0.27 -11.11 6.92
N ILE A 138 0.89 -10.09 7.51
CA ILE A 138 0.30 -9.32 8.62
C ILE A 138 -0.95 -8.57 8.14
N VAL A 139 -0.92 -8.01 6.93
CA VAL A 139 -2.07 -7.33 6.33
C VAL A 139 -3.22 -8.30 6.08
N ALA A 140 -2.93 -9.51 5.58
CA ALA A 140 -3.93 -10.55 5.39
C ALA A 140 -4.57 -10.97 6.73
N GLU A 141 -3.75 -11.14 7.78
CA GLU A 141 -4.24 -11.39 9.15
C GLU A 141 -5.17 -10.28 9.62
N GLY A 142 -4.77 -9.01 9.45
CA GLY A 142 -5.59 -7.84 9.79
C GLY A 142 -6.77 -7.54 8.86
N SER A 143 -6.91 -8.29 7.77
CA SER A 143 -8.00 -8.20 6.78
C SER A 143 -8.81 -9.49 6.73
N SER A 144 -8.80 -10.23 7.83
CA SER A 144 -9.50 -11.49 8.00
C SER A 144 -10.02 -11.62 9.43
N GLY A 145 -10.94 -12.55 9.65
CA GLY A 145 -11.52 -12.81 10.97
C GLY A 145 -13.03 -13.05 10.92
N PRO A 146 -13.68 -13.16 12.09
CA PRO A 146 -15.13 -13.15 12.16
C PRO A 146 -15.63 -11.76 11.76
N THR A 147 -16.58 -11.70 10.83
CA THR A 147 -17.27 -10.44 10.53
C THR A 147 -18.06 -10.00 11.77
N PRO A 148 -18.15 -8.69 12.05
CA PRO A 148 -18.91 -8.21 13.19
C PRO A 148 -20.36 -8.66 13.08
N THR A 149 -20.86 -9.34 14.11
CA THR A 149 -22.23 -9.83 14.18
C THR A 149 -23.20 -8.66 14.34
N SER A 150 -24.37 -8.77 13.70
CA SER A 150 -25.40 -7.73 13.57
C SER A 150 -25.93 -7.15 14.90
N ASP A 151 -25.69 -7.81 16.03
CA ASP A 151 -26.19 -7.40 17.36
C ASP A 151 -25.32 -6.34 18.04
N ARG A 152 -24.10 -6.07 17.56
CA ARG A 152 -23.17 -5.13 18.19
C ARG A 152 -23.18 -3.72 17.62
N ILE A 153 -24.19 -3.37 16.82
CA ILE A 153 -24.36 -2.01 16.32
C ILE A 153 -25.36 -1.28 17.23
N ASN A 154 -24.96 -1.10 18.49
CA ASN A 154 -25.36 0.14 19.14
C ASN A 154 -24.51 1.21 18.47
N THR A 155 -25.19 2.20 17.91
CA THR A 155 -24.79 3.36 17.10
C THR A 155 -23.72 4.22 17.78
N SER A 156 -22.60 3.65 18.17
CA SER A 156 -21.42 4.37 18.62
C SER A 156 -20.42 4.32 17.49
N LEU A 157 -20.17 5.49 16.90
CA LEU A 157 -19.11 5.79 15.92
C LEU A 157 -17.68 5.41 16.41
N LEU A 158 -17.57 4.79 17.59
CA LEU A 158 -16.34 4.42 18.29
C LEU A 158 -15.80 3.04 17.90
N SER A 159 -16.52 2.21 17.14
CA SER A 159 -15.96 0.96 16.59
C SER A 159 -16.45 0.66 15.18
N LEU A 160 -15.72 1.15 14.16
CA LEU A 160 -16.02 0.81 12.78
C LEU A 160 -15.84 -0.70 12.53
N PRO A 161 -16.75 -1.35 11.78
CA PRO A 161 -16.74 -2.80 11.50
C PRO A 161 -15.45 -3.35 10.87
N SER A 162 -14.68 -2.51 10.17
CA SER A 162 -13.53 -2.89 9.34
C SER A 162 -12.19 -2.40 9.90
N THR A 163 -12.16 -1.80 11.10
CA THR A 163 -10.95 -1.20 11.70
C THR A 163 -9.77 -2.18 11.69
N PHE A 164 -8.59 -1.72 11.26
CA PHE A 164 -7.39 -2.55 11.27
C PHE A 164 -6.98 -2.91 12.71
N PRO A 165 -6.68 -4.18 13.05
CA PRO A 165 -6.40 -4.56 14.43
C PRO A 165 -5.20 -3.79 15.02
N PRO A 166 -5.37 -3.07 16.15
CA PRO A 166 -4.29 -2.26 16.74
C PRO A 166 -3.15 -3.12 17.28
N THR A 167 -3.40 -4.40 17.56
CA THR A 167 -2.37 -5.37 18.00
C THR A 167 -1.32 -5.68 16.94
N LEU A 168 -1.64 -5.50 15.66
CA LEU A 168 -0.74 -5.77 14.54
C LEU A 168 0.12 -4.55 14.16
N LEU A 169 -0.31 -3.33 14.52
CA LEU A 169 0.38 -2.08 14.21
C LEU A 169 1.81 -1.98 14.76
N PRO A 170 2.14 -2.43 15.99
CA PRO A 170 3.50 -2.36 16.52
C PRO A 170 4.51 -3.18 15.71
N THR A 171 4.06 -4.27 15.09
CA THR A 171 4.90 -5.12 14.22
C THR A 171 4.95 -4.58 12.80
N LEU A 172 3.82 -4.11 12.28
CA LEU A 172 3.68 -3.65 10.89
C LEU A 172 4.37 -2.29 10.66
N THR A 173 4.20 -1.33 11.56
CA THR A 173 4.71 0.04 11.39
C THR A 173 6.23 0.09 11.19
N PRO A 174 7.06 -0.62 11.97
CA PRO A 174 8.50 -0.66 11.73
C PRO A 174 8.88 -1.31 10.40
N ILE A 175 8.10 -2.28 9.91
CA ILE A 175 8.34 -2.92 8.61
C ILE A 175 8.06 -1.92 7.50
N VAL A 176 6.91 -1.23 7.55
CA VAL A 176 6.54 -0.19 6.57
C VAL A 176 7.58 0.92 6.54
N LYS A 177 8.01 1.42 7.72
CA LYS A 177 9.05 2.45 7.81
C LYS A 177 10.35 2.01 7.15
N PHE A 178 10.74 0.74 7.33
CA PHE A 178 11.93 0.18 6.71
C PHE A 178 11.77 0.04 5.18
N LEU A 179 10.64 -0.52 4.71
CA LEU A 179 10.35 -0.68 3.28
C LEU A 179 10.33 0.67 2.54
N ARG A 180 9.85 1.74 3.18
CA ARG A 180 9.88 3.11 2.63
C ARG A 180 11.30 3.67 2.48
N GLY A 181 12.26 3.18 3.27
CA GLY A 181 13.67 3.57 3.21
C GLY A 181 14.51 2.78 2.20
N MET A 182 13.94 1.72 1.61
CA MET A 182 14.64 0.89 0.64
C MET A 182 14.93 1.65 -0.67
N PRO A 183 16.02 1.31 -1.38
CA PRO A 183 16.38 2.00 -2.61
C PRO A 183 15.33 1.75 -3.70
N ILE A 184 14.68 2.82 -4.14
CA ILE A 184 13.80 2.85 -5.32
C ILE A 184 14.45 3.69 -6.43
N PRO A 185 14.10 3.49 -7.72
CA PRO A 185 14.75 4.17 -8.84
C PRO A 185 14.71 5.69 -8.76
N ALA A 186 13.67 6.26 -8.14
CA ALA A 186 13.54 7.70 -7.90
C ALA A 186 14.59 8.25 -6.91
N THR A 187 15.04 7.42 -5.97
CA THR A 187 16.02 7.78 -4.92
C THR A 187 17.44 7.35 -5.26
N HIS A 188 17.58 6.20 -5.94
CA HIS A 188 18.87 5.58 -6.25
C HIS A 188 18.85 5.03 -7.70
N PRO A 189 19.01 5.90 -8.72
CA PRO A 189 18.89 5.51 -10.13
C PRO A 189 19.92 4.47 -10.59
N SER A 190 21.09 4.47 -9.96
CA SER A 190 22.21 3.58 -10.28
C SER A 190 22.21 2.27 -9.47
N HIS A 191 21.27 2.07 -8.55
CA HIS A 191 21.25 0.87 -7.71
C HIS A 191 20.67 -0.32 -8.48
N PRO A 192 21.42 -1.42 -8.66
CA PRO A 192 20.99 -2.58 -9.48
C PRO A 192 19.67 -3.22 -9.03
N ALA A 193 19.44 -3.36 -7.72
CA ALA A 193 18.20 -3.95 -7.19
C ALA A 193 16.97 -3.01 -7.19
N ALA A 194 17.14 -1.70 -7.48
CA ALA A 194 16.09 -0.72 -7.19
C ALA A 194 14.81 -0.96 -8.01
N GLN A 195 14.93 -1.41 -9.26
CA GLN A 195 13.77 -1.71 -10.10
C GLN A 195 12.97 -2.90 -9.57
N GLY A 196 13.64 -3.98 -9.13
CA GLY A 196 12.98 -5.17 -8.58
C GLY A 196 12.27 -4.88 -7.26
N ILE A 197 12.92 -4.11 -6.39
CA ILE A 197 12.34 -3.65 -5.12
C ILE A 197 11.11 -2.78 -5.37
N ALA A 198 11.21 -1.78 -6.25
CA ALA A 198 10.09 -0.89 -6.56
C ALA A 198 8.85 -1.65 -7.08
N ARG A 199 9.03 -2.61 -8.00
CA ARG A 199 7.93 -3.47 -8.48
C ARG A 199 7.28 -4.25 -7.34
N THR A 200 8.10 -4.87 -6.49
CA THR A 200 7.63 -5.64 -5.35
C THR A 200 6.83 -4.78 -4.36
N LEU A 201 7.27 -3.54 -4.10
CA LEU A 201 6.55 -2.58 -3.24
C LEU A 201 5.24 -2.11 -3.87
N MET A 202 5.21 -1.85 -5.18
CA MET A 202 3.98 -1.49 -5.90
C MET A 202 2.93 -2.60 -5.82
N ASP A 203 3.35 -3.86 -6.01
CA ASP A 203 2.45 -5.01 -5.92
C ASP A 203 1.96 -5.23 -4.49
N ALA A 204 2.82 -5.02 -3.48
CA ALA A 204 2.43 -5.09 -2.07
C ALA A 204 1.40 -4.03 -1.68
N GLN A 205 1.58 -2.79 -2.15
CA GLN A 205 0.63 -1.71 -1.91
C GLN A 205 -0.72 -1.97 -2.59
N ARG A 206 -0.68 -2.46 -3.84
CA ARG A 206 -1.89 -2.90 -4.56
C ARG A 206 -2.61 -4.01 -3.80
N GLY A 207 -1.86 -5.00 -3.32
CA GLY A 207 -2.38 -6.12 -2.53
C GLY A 207 -3.01 -5.66 -1.22
N PHE A 208 -2.43 -4.67 -0.54
CA PHE A 208 -3.02 -4.07 0.65
C PHE A 208 -4.41 -3.49 0.36
N ALA A 209 -4.52 -2.64 -0.66
CA ALA A 209 -5.79 -2.02 -1.04
C ALA A 209 -6.86 -3.05 -1.42
N ASP A 210 -6.49 -4.09 -2.19
CA ASP A 210 -7.41 -5.15 -2.60
C ASP A 210 -7.89 -5.99 -1.40
N MET A 211 -6.97 -6.44 -0.53
CA MET A 211 -7.33 -7.21 0.67
C MET A 211 -8.26 -6.42 1.59
N ARG A 212 -7.96 -5.13 1.83
CA ARG A 212 -8.76 -4.25 2.70
C ARG A 212 -10.11 -3.90 2.10
N GLY A 213 -10.18 -3.67 0.78
CA GLY A 213 -11.43 -3.39 0.07
C GLY A 213 -12.38 -4.58 0.12
N ASN A 214 -11.87 -5.77 -0.18
CA ASN A 214 -12.63 -7.02 -0.11
C ASN A 214 -13.05 -7.36 1.34
N TRP A 215 -12.19 -7.10 2.33
CA TRP A 215 -12.54 -7.29 3.74
C TRP A 215 -13.65 -6.33 4.19
N SER A 216 -13.54 -5.05 3.83
CA SER A 216 -14.56 -4.04 4.16
C SER A 216 -15.91 -4.39 3.57
N VAL A 217 -15.96 -4.86 2.32
CA VAL A 217 -17.20 -5.38 1.72
C VAL A 217 -17.76 -6.56 2.50
N LYS A 218 -16.94 -7.53 2.94
CA LYS A 218 -17.43 -8.65 3.77
C LYS A 218 -18.04 -8.19 5.09
N CYS A 219 -17.48 -7.15 5.72
CA CYS A 219 -18.03 -6.58 6.96
C CYS A 219 -19.35 -5.83 6.74
N LEU A 220 -19.54 -5.21 5.57
CA LEU A 220 -20.67 -4.32 5.27
C LEU A 220 -21.82 -5.03 4.51
N ASP A 221 -21.53 -6.11 3.79
CA ASP A 221 -22.48 -6.81 2.90
C ASP A 221 -23.68 -7.40 3.67
N ALA A 222 -23.43 -7.98 4.84
CA ALA A 222 -24.50 -8.53 5.69
C ALA A 222 -25.50 -7.45 6.13
N GLN A 223 -25.02 -6.24 6.43
CA GLN A 223 -25.86 -5.11 6.83
C GLN A 223 -26.69 -4.62 5.64
N GLY A 224 -26.07 -4.45 4.47
CA GLY A 224 -26.77 -4.04 3.24
C GLY A 224 -27.84 -5.04 2.81
N LYS A 225 -27.57 -6.35 2.89
CA LYS A 225 -28.58 -7.39 2.60
C LYS A 225 -29.72 -7.40 3.60
N ARG A 226 -29.42 -7.26 4.90
CA ARG A 226 -30.44 -7.19 5.97
C ARG A 226 -31.38 -6.01 5.74
N LEU A 227 -30.84 -4.85 5.36
CA LEU A 227 -31.59 -3.66 5.03
C LEU A 227 -32.60 -3.91 3.90
N VAL A 228 -32.16 -4.53 2.80
CA VAL A 228 -33.05 -4.87 1.67
C VAL A 228 -34.15 -5.86 2.07
N VAL A 229 -33.80 -6.88 2.85
CA VAL A 229 -34.78 -7.88 3.33
C VAL A 229 -35.82 -7.22 4.23
N ARG A 230 -35.37 -6.38 5.17
CA ARG A 230 -36.23 -5.63 6.10
C ARG A 230 -37.16 -4.67 5.36
N ALA A 231 -36.66 -4.00 4.32
CA ALA A 231 -37.47 -3.15 3.44
C ALA A 231 -38.61 -3.93 2.75
N GLY A 232 -38.40 -5.22 2.44
CA GLY A 232 -39.41 -6.07 1.84
C GLY A 232 -40.49 -6.57 2.82
N THR A 233 -40.19 -6.64 4.11
CA THR A 233 -41.11 -7.12 5.15
C THR A 233 -42.23 -6.10 5.40
N SER A 234 -43.48 -6.56 5.55
CA SER A 234 -44.67 -5.70 5.77
C SER A 234 -44.73 -5.05 7.14
N ASP A 235 -44.10 -5.67 8.12
CA ASP A 235 -44.32 -5.34 9.54
C ASP A 235 -43.38 -4.24 10.03
N VAL A 236 -42.44 -3.79 9.19
CA VAL A 236 -41.43 -2.78 9.52
C VAL A 236 -41.79 -1.44 8.89
N ASP A 237 -41.66 -0.36 9.66
CA ASP A 237 -41.99 0.98 9.19
C ASP A 237 -41.02 1.41 8.06
N PRO A 238 -41.53 1.82 6.88
CA PRO A 238 -40.71 2.24 5.75
C PRO A 238 -39.76 3.41 6.07
N LEU A 239 -40.17 4.32 6.98
CA LEU A 239 -39.34 5.44 7.45
C LEU A 239 -38.12 4.97 8.25
N GLN A 240 -38.32 4.03 9.17
CA GLN A 240 -37.23 3.45 9.95
C GLN A 240 -36.21 2.78 9.03
N THR A 241 -36.69 2.05 8.02
CA THR A 241 -35.80 1.39 7.06
C THR A 241 -35.00 2.39 6.21
N GLY A 242 -35.57 3.54 5.85
CA GLY A 242 -34.81 4.57 5.15
C GLY A 242 -33.80 5.31 6.03
N ARG A 243 -34.07 5.47 7.33
CA ARG A 243 -33.06 5.95 8.30
C ARG A 243 -31.90 4.96 8.44
N GLU A 244 -32.20 3.66 8.54
CA GLU A 244 -31.18 2.60 8.57
C GLU A 244 -30.32 2.57 7.29
N PHE A 245 -30.89 2.91 6.13
CA PHE A 245 -30.12 3.10 4.90
C PHE A 245 -29.11 4.26 5.03
N GLY A 246 -29.52 5.37 5.64
CA GLY A 246 -28.65 6.51 5.92
C GLY A 246 -27.53 6.17 6.89
N GLU A 247 -27.84 5.48 7.99
CA GLU A 247 -26.84 5.00 8.95
C GLU A 247 -25.83 4.04 8.29
N TRP A 248 -26.31 3.14 7.44
CA TRP A 248 -25.44 2.23 6.69
C TRP A 248 -24.54 2.98 5.70
N LEU A 249 -25.05 4.02 5.03
CA LEU A 249 -24.26 4.88 4.14
C LEU A 249 -23.20 5.66 4.93
N GLU A 250 -23.53 6.19 6.10
CA GLU A 250 -22.58 6.87 6.99
C GLU A 250 -21.45 5.91 7.40
N VAL A 251 -21.77 4.66 7.75
CA VAL A 251 -20.76 3.64 8.08
C VAL A 251 -19.86 3.32 6.89
N ILE A 252 -20.40 3.27 5.66
CA ILE A 252 -19.60 3.11 4.43
C ILE A 252 -18.61 4.27 4.27
N LEU A 253 -19.08 5.52 4.40
CA LEU A 253 -18.27 6.71 4.20
C LEU A 253 -17.21 6.86 5.29
N ALA A 254 -17.57 6.62 6.55
CA ALA A 254 -16.63 6.59 7.66
C ALA A 254 -15.55 5.51 7.47
N THR A 255 -15.94 4.33 6.96
CA THR A 255 -14.97 3.26 6.62
C THR A 255 -14.02 3.70 5.53
N ALA A 256 -14.52 4.42 4.52
CA ALA A 256 -13.69 4.91 3.42
C ALA A 256 -12.70 5.99 3.89
N ASP A 257 -13.10 6.89 4.78
CA ASP A 257 -12.23 7.93 5.36
C ASP A 257 -11.13 7.33 6.25
N GLU A 258 -11.48 6.43 7.17
CA GLU A 258 -10.50 5.75 8.02
C GLU A 258 -9.51 4.91 7.21
N GLU A 259 -9.96 4.25 6.13
CA GLU A 259 -9.04 3.50 5.28
C GLU A 259 -8.06 4.42 4.54
N TYR A 260 -8.48 5.60 4.12
CA TYR A 260 -7.59 6.56 3.49
C TYR A 260 -6.44 6.95 4.44
N LYS A 261 -6.74 7.19 5.72
CA LYS A 261 -5.74 7.45 6.78
C LYS A 261 -4.84 6.24 7.02
N LEU A 262 -5.40 5.03 7.04
CA LEU A 262 -4.63 3.78 7.16
C LEU A 262 -3.68 3.59 5.97
N LEU A 263 -4.14 3.84 4.75
CA LEU A 263 -3.31 3.75 3.56
C LEU A 263 -2.13 4.74 3.60
N GLN A 264 -2.35 5.98 4.05
CA GLN A 264 -1.26 6.95 4.23
C GLN A 264 -0.22 6.48 5.26
N SER A 265 -0.65 5.86 6.35
CA SER A 265 0.25 5.42 7.43
C SER A 265 0.96 4.08 7.13
N LEU A 266 0.30 3.14 6.44
CA LEU A 266 0.76 1.77 6.26
C LEU A 266 1.23 1.42 4.84
N ALA A 267 1.03 2.29 3.84
CA ALA A 267 1.52 2.03 2.48
C ALA A 267 3.05 1.81 2.45
N PRO A 268 3.54 0.75 1.78
CA PRO A 268 4.96 0.42 1.76
C PRO A 268 5.77 1.35 0.85
N LEU A 269 5.15 2.01 -0.14
CA LEU A 269 5.80 3.08 -0.89
C LEU A 269 5.75 4.39 -0.10
N PRO A 270 6.71 5.31 -0.33
CA PRO A 270 6.59 6.68 0.14
C PRO A 270 5.26 7.29 -0.33
N PRO A 271 4.57 8.06 0.52
CA PRO A 271 3.27 8.63 0.20
C PRO A 271 3.40 9.69 -0.90
N SER A 272 3.30 9.25 -2.15
CA SER A 272 3.08 10.14 -3.30
C SER A 272 1.59 10.21 -3.61
N SER A 273 1.11 11.40 -3.98
CA SER A 273 -0.32 11.64 -4.22
C SER A 273 -0.91 10.65 -5.23
N SER A 274 -0.18 10.37 -6.32
CA SER A 274 -0.62 9.45 -7.39
C SER A 274 -0.65 7.97 -7.00
N ALA A 275 0.34 7.49 -6.22
CA ALA A 275 0.38 6.09 -5.78
C ALA A 275 -0.72 5.80 -4.76
N ILE A 276 -0.98 6.75 -3.85
CA ILE A 276 -2.07 6.65 -2.88
C ILE A 276 -3.41 6.70 -3.60
N SER A 277 -3.63 7.68 -4.50
CA SER A 277 -4.88 7.84 -5.25
C SER A 277 -5.27 6.57 -6.02
N SER A 278 -4.32 5.98 -6.76
CA SER A 278 -4.55 4.74 -7.51
C SER A 278 -4.82 3.53 -6.63
N SER A 279 -4.16 3.42 -5.48
CA SER A 279 -4.39 2.33 -4.52
C SER A 279 -5.73 2.50 -3.80
N TYR A 280 -6.09 3.73 -3.45
CA TYR A 280 -7.37 4.05 -2.84
C TYR A 280 -8.55 3.79 -3.79
N ALA A 281 -8.38 4.08 -5.09
CA ALA A 281 -9.37 3.74 -6.11
C ALA A 281 -9.64 2.22 -6.18
N LEU A 282 -8.60 1.38 -6.04
CA LEU A 282 -8.75 -0.08 -5.99
C LEU A 282 -9.51 -0.54 -4.74
N PHE A 283 -9.24 0.08 -3.59
CA PHE A 283 -9.98 -0.18 -2.35
C PHE A 283 -11.46 0.23 -2.47
N LEU A 284 -11.74 1.39 -3.06
CA LEU A 284 -13.08 1.97 -3.11
C LEU A 284 -14.00 1.27 -4.13
N SER A 285 -13.44 0.73 -5.22
CA SER A 285 -14.18 0.02 -6.28
C SER A 285 -15.16 -1.06 -5.76
N PRO A 286 -14.75 -2.06 -4.94
CA PRO A 286 -15.67 -3.07 -4.42
C PRO A 286 -16.75 -2.47 -3.49
N ILE A 287 -16.43 -1.42 -2.74
CA ILE A 287 -17.38 -0.73 -1.85
C ILE A 287 -18.45 0.01 -2.66
N LEU A 288 -18.07 0.72 -3.72
CA LEU A 288 -19.03 1.38 -4.62
C LEU A 288 -19.94 0.38 -5.34
N ARG A 289 -19.42 -0.79 -5.69
CA ARG A 289 -20.23 -1.89 -6.26
C ARG A 289 -21.25 -2.41 -5.25
N LEU A 290 -20.87 -2.60 -3.99
CA LEU A 290 -21.79 -2.97 -2.91
C LEU A 290 -22.88 -1.89 -2.72
N PHE A 291 -22.47 -0.62 -2.63
CA PHE A 291 -23.39 0.52 -2.53
C PHE A 291 -24.42 0.52 -3.67
N ASN A 292 -23.95 0.46 -4.91
CA ASN A 292 -24.82 0.46 -6.08
C ASN A 292 -25.76 -0.75 -6.12
N SER A 293 -25.30 -1.93 -5.70
CA SER A 293 -26.13 -3.14 -5.64
C SER A 293 -27.28 -2.98 -4.65
N VAL A 294 -27.00 -2.52 -3.42
CA VAL A 294 -28.01 -2.33 -2.37
C VAL A 294 -29.00 -1.23 -2.78
N LEU A 295 -28.48 -0.09 -3.26
CA LEU A 295 -29.32 1.01 -3.74
C LEU A 295 -30.24 0.55 -4.88
N SER A 296 -29.70 -0.18 -5.86
CA SER A 296 -30.49 -0.71 -6.98
C SER A 296 -31.57 -1.69 -6.52
N SER A 297 -31.29 -2.54 -5.53
CA SER A 297 -32.29 -3.45 -4.94
C SER A 297 -33.39 -2.68 -4.20
N LEU A 298 -33.04 -1.65 -3.42
CA LEU A 298 -34.02 -0.78 -2.75
C LEU A 298 -34.89 -0.03 -3.75
N VAL A 299 -34.28 0.55 -4.79
CA VAL A 299 -35.00 1.24 -5.89
C VAL A 299 -35.94 0.27 -6.61
N ALA A 300 -35.53 -0.98 -6.84
CA ALA A 300 -36.40 -2.00 -7.44
C ALA A 300 -37.61 -2.34 -6.55
N LEU A 301 -37.42 -2.44 -5.23
CA LEU A 301 -38.51 -2.62 -4.27
C LEU A 301 -39.46 -1.43 -4.28
N MET A 302 -38.92 -0.20 -4.23
CA MET A 302 -39.70 1.04 -4.27
C MET A 302 -40.54 1.14 -5.55
N LYS A 303 -39.97 0.77 -6.71
CA LYS A 303 -40.67 0.77 -8.01
C LYS A 303 -41.83 -0.22 -8.07
N LYS A 304 -41.75 -1.35 -7.34
CA LYS A 304 -42.79 -2.40 -7.35
C LYS A 304 -44.09 -1.94 -6.69
N ASN A 305 -44.00 -1.11 -5.64
CA ASN A 305 -45.18 -0.57 -4.95
C ASN A 305 -44.84 0.81 -4.35
N LEU A 306 -44.97 1.85 -5.18
CA LEU A 306 -44.55 3.21 -4.79
C LEU A 306 -45.39 3.77 -3.64
N GLN A 307 -46.67 3.43 -3.55
CA GLN A 307 -47.56 3.87 -2.47
C GLN A 307 -47.02 3.43 -1.10
N ARG A 308 -46.72 2.12 -0.97
CA ARG A 308 -46.19 1.53 0.27
C ARG A 308 -44.79 2.04 0.62
N TYR A 309 -43.95 2.27 -0.38
CA TYR A 309 -42.54 2.63 -0.18
C TYR A 309 -42.25 4.13 -0.39
N SER A 310 -43.28 4.98 -0.48
CA SER A 310 -43.15 6.43 -0.69
C SER A 310 -42.26 7.09 0.37
N PHE A 311 -42.53 6.80 1.65
CA PHE A 311 -41.74 7.29 2.76
C PHE A 311 -40.33 6.68 2.86
N LEU A 312 -40.14 5.45 2.37
CA LEU A 312 -38.80 4.84 2.25
C LEU A 312 -37.99 5.56 1.16
N ALA A 313 -38.61 5.91 0.03
CA ALA A 313 -37.96 6.66 -1.03
C ALA A 313 -37.57 8.08 -0.58
N LEU A 314 -38.47 8.78 0.14
CA LEU A 314 -38.21 10.11 0.68
C LEU A 314 -37.07 10.12 1.70
N SER A 315 -37.11 9.21 2.68
CA SER A 315 -36.05 9.11 3.70
C SER A 315 -34.71 8.65 3.12
N ALA A 316 -34.71 7.72 2.15
CA ALA A 316 -33.48 7.33 1.46
C ALA A 316 -32.90 8.47 0.59
N TYR A 317 -33.77 9.27 -0.04
CA TYR A 317 -33.36 10.47 -0.78
C TYR A 317 -32.75 11.54 0.13
N GLU A 318 -33.38 11.81 1.28
CA GLU A 318 -32.87 12.74 2.29
C GLU A 318 -31.50 12.30 2.83
N ALA A 319 -31.36 11.02 3.17
CA ALA A 319 -30.12 10.44 3.64
C ALA A 319 -28.99 10.61 2.60
N LEU A 320 -29.27 10.27 1.33
CA LEU A 320 -28.27 10.40 0.26
C LEU A 320 -27.90 11.86 -0.02
N LEU A 321 -28.86 12.78 0.08
CA LEU A 321 -28.63 14.21 -0.13
C LEU A 321 -27.79 14.82 1.01
N SER A 322 -28.09 14.47 2.27
CA SER A 322 -27.32 14.96 3.43
C SER A 322 -25.87 14.50 3.43
N GLN A 323 -25.59 13.31 2.92
CA GLN A 323 -24.26 12.71 2.86
C GLN A 323 -23.52 12.96 1.54
N GLN A 324 -24.11 13.71 0.60
CA GLN A 324 -23.53 13.96 -0.73
C GLN A 324 -22.13 14.59 -0.64
N GLY A 325 -21.94 15.60 0.21
CA GLY A 325 -20.64 16.29 0.34
C GLY A 325 -19.53 15.39 0.86
N GLN A 326 -19.83 14.50 1.80
CA GLN A 326 -18.86 13.51 2.30
C GLN A 326 -18.54 12.46 1.24
N PHE A 327 -19.53 12.02 0.48
CA PHE A 327 -19.34 11.10 -0.64
C PHE A 327 -18.43 11.70 -1.71
N GLU A 328 -18.66 12.96 -2.09
CA GLU A 328 -17.81 13.69 -3.04
C GLU A 328 -16.38 13.89 -2.53
N LEU A 329 -16.21 14.17 -1.24
CA LEU A 329 -14.90 14.27 -0.59
C LEU A 329 -14.14 12.93 -0.67
N VAL A 330 -14.80 11.81 -0.35
CA VAL A 330 -14.20 10.46 -0.49
C VAL A 330 -13.81 10.17 -1.93
N LEU A 331 -14.65 10.52 -2.91
CA LEU A 331 -14.32 10.35 -4.32
C LEU A 331 -13.13 11.21 -4.75
N SER A 332 -12.98 12.41 -4.19
CA SER A 332 -11.86 13.31 -4.52
C SER A 332 -10.49 12.72 -4.22
N PHE A 333 -10.40 11.81 -3.24
CA PHE A 333 -9.16 11.08 -2.92
C PHE A 333 -8.73 10.11 -4.03
N THR A 334 -9.60 9.80 -4.98
CA THR A 334 -9.29 8.96 -6.15
C THR A 334 -8.89 9.78 -7.38
N THR A 335 -9.04 11.10 -7.34
CA THR A 335 -8.86 12.00 -8.49
C THR A 335 -7.68 12.95 -8.26
N ASP A 336 -6.47 12.41 -8.25
CA ASP A 336 -5.29 13.22 -8.57
C ASP A 336 -4.64 12.67 -9.85
N MET A 337 -4.70 13.50 -10.90
CA MET A 337 -4.28 13.29 -12.31
C MET A 337 -5.31 12.72 -13.31
N GLY A 338 -5.96 13.62 -14.06
CA GLY A 338 -5.90 13.64 -15.54
C GLY A 338 -6.51 12.52 -16.36
N ALA A 339 -7.10 11.48 -15.77
CA ALA A 339 -7.80 10.44 -16.50
C ALA A 339 -9.07 10.08 -15.73
N GLY A 340 -10.22 10.13 -16.41
CA GLY A 340 -11.43 9.49 -15.92
C GLY A 340 -11.12 8.04 -15.60
N GLY A 341 -10.97 7.74 -14.31
CA GLY A 341 -10.71 6.42 -13.79
C GLY A 341 -11.96 5.57 -13.96
N SER A 342 -12.13 5.03 -15.16
CA SER A 342 -12.97 3.85 -15.36
C SER A 342 -12.42 2.76 -14.44
N PHE A 343 -13.28 2.26 -13.54
CA PHE A 343 -12.94 1.28 -12.51
C PHE A 343 -12.64 -0.10 -13.10
N SER A 344 -11.54 -0.23 -13.85
CA SER A 344 -11.09 -1.48 -14.47
C SER A 344 -11.15 -2.68 -13.50
N SER A 345 -12.21 -3.47 -13.63
CA SER A 345 -12.29 -4.84 -13.10
C SER A 345 -11.15 -5.67 -13.71
N SER A 346 -10.33 -6.29 -12.87
CA SER A 346 -9.40 -7.31 -13.35
C SER A 346 -10.19 -8.44 -14.00
N LYS A 347 -10.01 -8.59 -15.32
CA LYS A 347 -10.53 -9.69 -16.15
C LYS A 347 -10.34 -11.05 -15.46
N GLY A 348 -11.44 -11.64 -15.00
CA GLY A 348 -11.60 -13.09 -15.02
C GLY A 348 -11.90 -13.52 -16.46
N ALA A 349 -11.15 -14.49 -16.98
CA ALA A 349 -11.39 -15.07 -18.29
C ALA A 349 -12.77 -15.76 -18.33
N GLY A 350 -13.75 -15.13 -19.00
CA GLY A 350 -15.07 -15.70 -19.22
C GLY A 350 -15.98 -14.66 -19.88
N GLY A 351 -16.35 -14.88 -21.14
CA GLY A 351 -17.06 -13.92 -21.97
C GLY A 351 -18.41 -13.45 -21.40
N GLY A 352 -18.62 -12.14 -21.45
CA GLY A 352 -19.88 -11.46 -21.14
C GLY A 352 -19.74 -9.96 -21.48
N ALA A 353 -20.73 -9.41 -22.18
CA ALA A 353 -20.68 -8.11 -22.83
C ALA A 353 -20.38 -6.92 -21.87
N MET A 354 -19.70 -5.93 -22.46
CA MET A 354 -19.18 -4.70 -21.86
C MET A 354 -20.30 -3.80 -21.31
N VAL A 355 -20.52 -3.81 -19.99
CA VAL A 355 -21.21 -2.73 -19.28
C VAL A 355 -20.11 -1.72 -18.92
N GLY A 356 -20.17 -0.50 -19.47
CA GLY A 356 -19.18 0.54 -19.17
C GLY A 356 -19.10 0.78 -17.66
N ASP A 357 -17.88 0.73 -17.10
CA ASP A 357 -17.64 0.99 -15.67
C ASP A 357 -18.09 2.42 -15.36
N LYS A 358 -19.24 2.55 -14.70
CA LYS A 358 -19.75 3.81 -14.18
C LYS A 358 -18.76 4.34 -13.14
N THR A 359 -18.43 5.62 -13.23
CA THR A 359 -17.60 6.25 -12.20
C THR A 359 -18.39 6.38 -10.89
N GLY A 360 -17.70 6.59 -9.77
CA GLY A 360 -18.36 6.77 -8.47
C GLY A 360 -19.29 7.98 -8.46
N HIS A 361 -18.91 9.04 -9.19
CA HIS A 361 -19.74 10.21 -9.42
C HIS A 361 -21.00 9.87 -10.23
N ASP A 362 -20.89 9.00 -11.25
CA ASP A 362 -22.05 8.56 -12.03
C ASP A 362 -23.03 7.76 -11.16
N ILE A 363 -22.53 6.86 -10.32
CA ILE A 363 -23.36 6.06 -9.39
C ILE A 363 -24.15 6.97 -8.44
N LEU A 364 -23.49 7.96 -7.84
CA LEU A 364 -24.13 8.92 -6.94
C LEU A 364 -25.20 9.77 -7.67
N LYS A 365 -24.84 10.29 -8.84
CA LYS A 365 -25.74 11.13 -9.66
C LYS A 365 -26.95 10.35 -10.17
N GLU A 366 -26.76 9.14 -10.66
CA GLU A 366 -27.84 8.25 -11.07
C GLU A 366 -28.71 7.84 -9.87
N GLY A 367 -28.11 7.54 -8.72
CA GLY A 367 -28.82 7.26 -7.48
C GLY A 367 -29.73 8.41 -7.03
N LEU A 368 -29.18 9.63 -6.98
CA LEU A 368 -29.93 10.83 -6.61
C LEU A 368 -31.05 11.15 -7.61
N THR A 369 -30.78 11.05 -8.91
CA THR A 369 -31.79 11.32 -9.95
C THR A 369 -32.91 10.29 -9.94
N THR A 370 -32.59 9.00 -9.77
CA THR A 370 -33.60 7.94 -9.67
C THR A 370 -34.45 8.07 -8.42
N LEU A 371 -33.85 8.27 -7.24
CA LEU A 371 -34.61 8.51 -6.00
C LEU A 371 -35.46 9.78 -6.09
N ARG A 372 -34.92 10.87 -6.64
CA ARG A 372 -35.67 12.11 -6.87
C ARG A 372 -36.90 11.85 -7.74
N SER A 373 -36.75 11.17 -8.89
CA SER A 373 -37.89 10.87 -9.76
C SER A 373 -38.98 10.03 -9.07
N LEU A 374 -38.61 9.09 -8.20
CA LEU A 374 -39.56 8.31 -7.40
C LEU A 374 -40.31 9.19 -6.40
N CYS A 375 -39.60 10.10 -5.72
CA CYS A 375 -40.19 11.05 -4.79
C CYS A 375 -41.13 12.04 -5.49
N LEU A 376 -40.79 12.52 -6.69
CA LEU A 376 -41.66 13.43 -7.45
C LEU A 376 -42.95 12.72 -7.89
N ARG A 377 -42.87 11.42 -8.20
CA ARG A 377 -44.03 10.62 -8.62
C ARG A 377 -44.92 10.17 -7.45
N SER A 378 -44.40 10.11 -6.22
CA SER A 378 -45.19 9.66 -5.07
C SER A 378 -46.33 10.62 -4.68
N PHE A 379 -46.18 11.94 -4.90
CA PHE A 379 -47.22 12.90 -4.53
C PHE A 379 -48.44 12.87 -5.48
N PRO A 380 -48.27 12.90 -6.83
CA PRO A 380 -49.41 12.79 -7.75
C PRO A 380 -50.13 11.45 -7.64
N GLU A 381 -49.39 10.34 -7.48
CA GLU A 381 -49.98 9.00 -7.31
C GLU A 381 -50.82 8.94 -6.03
N PHE A 382 -50.31 9.45 -4.90
CA PHE A 382 -51.07 9.50 -3.65
C PHE A 382 -52.37 10.33 -3.77
N LEU A 383 -52.34 11.46 -4.48
CA LEU A 383 -53.54 12.24 -4.74
C LEU A 383 -54.52 11.52 -5.67
N ALA A 384 -54.03 10.79 -6.67
CA ALA A 384 -54.87 9.96 -7.53
C ALA A 384 -55.56 8.86 -6.73
N ASP A 385 -54.86 8.24 -5.77
CA ASP A 385 -55.41 7.21 -4.90
C ASP A 385 -56.50 7.75 -3.98
N ILE A 386 -56.29 8.92 -3.36
CA ILE A 386 -57.31 9.58 -2.53
C ILE A 386 -58.56 9.85 -3.39
N LYS A 387 -58.38 10.35 -4.61
CA LYS A 387 -59.50 10.62 -5.53
C LYS A 387 -60.24 9.34 -5.94
N LEU A 388 -59.51 8.27 -6.25
CA LEU A 388 -60.08 6.96 -6.61
C LEU A 388 -60.80 6.31 -5.43
N ALA A 389 -60.27 6.42 -4.21
CA ALA A 389 -60.92 5.93 -2.99
C ALA A 389 -62.17 6.73 -2.62
N ALA A 390 -62.23 8.01 -3.00
CA ALA A 390 -63.38 8.89 -2.78
C ALA A 390 -64.48 8.76 -3.86
N LEU A 391 -64.19 8.12 -5.00
CA LEU A 391 -65.16 7.89 -6.07
C LEU A 391 -66.11 6.73 -5.69
N PRO A 392 -67.44 6.89 -5.84
CA PRO A 392 -68.37 5.80 -5.61
C PRO A 392 -68.13 4.68 -6.63
N THR A 393 -67.85 3.46 -6.17
CA THR A 393 -67.68 2.29 -7.03
C THR A 393 -68.96 2.04 -7.83
N ALA A 394 -68.90 2.15 -9.16
CA ALA A 394 -70.05 1.96 -10.02
C ALA A 394 -70.59 0.52 -9.96
N VAL A 395 -71.85 0.39 -9.54
CA VAL A 395 -72.87 -0.62 -9.86
C VAL A 395 -72.35 -1.98 -10.37
N GLY A 396 -72.17 -2.92 -9.44
CA GLY A 396 -72.25 -4.34 -9.79
C GLY A 396 -73.67 -4.68 -10.26
N LYS A 397 -73.78 -5.51 -11.31
CA LYS A 397 -75.06 -6.06 -11.82
C LYS A 397 -75.79 -6.77 -10.68
N GLY A 398 -76.67 -6.05 -9.99
CA GLY A 398 -77.41 -6.55 -8.85
C GLY A 398 -77.61 -5.51 -7.75
N GLY A 399 -78.08 -4.30 -8.10
CA GLY A 399 -78.92 -3.44 -7.24
C GLY A 399 -78.46 -3.05 -5.82
N ALA A 400 -77.23 -3.35 -5.40
CA ALA A 400 -76.70 -2.98 -4.09
C ALA A 400 -75.36 -2.26 -4.25
N ASN A 401 -75.31 -1.04 -3.76
CA ASN A 401 -74.16 -0.17 -3.79
C ASN A 401 -73.19 -0.62 -2.68
N VAL A 402 -72.16 -1.40 -3.00
CA VAL A 402 -71.33 -2.10 -2.00
C VAL A 402 -70.41 -1.16 -1.19
N ASN A 403 -70.18 0.08 -1.63
CA ASN A 403 -69.39 1.07 -0.87
C ASN A 403 -70.15 2.38 -0.56
N ALA A 404 -71.48 2.43 -0.76
CA ALA A 404 -72.28 3.49 -0.16
C ALA A 404 -72.74 3.03 1.22
N ASP A 405 -71.79 2.87 2.13
CA ASP A 405 -72.11 2.89 3.54
C ASP A 405 -72.74 4.26 3.82
N VAL A 406 -74.08 4.32 3.88
CA VAL A 406 -74.85 5.45 4.41
C VAL A 406 -74.68 5.48 5.94
N SER A 407 -73.47 5.20 6.42
CA SER A 407 -73.07 5.22 7.81
C SER A 407 -72.32 6.53 8.04
N THR A 408 -72.62 7.23 9.13
CA THR A 408 -71.86 8.43 9.56
C THR A 408 -70.46 8.09 10.08
N LYS A 409 -69.93 6.91 9.75
CA LYS A 409 -68.59 6.47 10.15
C LYS A 409 -67.55 7.12 9.26
N VAL A 410 -66.40 7.45 9.87
CA VAL A 410 -65.24 7.94 9.13
C VAL A 410 -64.76 6.83 8.19
N LEU A 411 -64.61 7.16 6.92
CA LEU A 411 -64.12 6.22 5.91
C LEU A 411 -62.64 5.92 6.14
N ASP A 412 -62.23 4.67 5.95
CA ASP A 412 -60.86 4.22 6.25
C ASP A 412 -59.79 5.01 5.49
N PHE A 413 -60.08 5.44 4.24
CA PHE A 413 -59.16 6.28 3.46
C PHE A 413 -58.87 7.64 4.13
N THR A 414 -59.82 8.18 4.91
CA THR A 414 -59.63 9.44 5.64
C THR A 414 -58.62 9.24 6.77
N VAL A 415 -58.69 8.10 7.47
CA VAL A 415 -57.73 7.71 8.52
C VAL A 415 -56.34 7.48 7.92
N GLU A 416 -56.25 6.81 6.76
CA GLU A 416 -54.99 6.59 6.03
C GLU A 416 -54.37 7.91 5.53
N THR A 417 -55.20 8.83 5.04
CA THR A 417 -54.75 10.16 4.58
C THR A 417 -54.17 10.97 5.74
N VAL A 418 -54.83 11.00 6.89
CA VAL A 418 -54.32 11.69 8.08
C VAL A 418 -53.02 11.05 8.57
N LYS A 419 -52.92 9.71 8.56
CA LYS A 419 -51.67 8.99 8.91
C LYS A 419 -50.53 9.30 7.95
N TYR A 420 -50.82 9.45 6.66
CA TYR A 420 -49.83 9.88 5.67
C TYR A 420 -49.35 11.31 5.97
N ILE A 421 -50.29 12.26 6.13
CA ILE A 421 -49.95 13.66 6.40
C ILE A 421 -49.18 13.82 7.71
N SER A 422 -49.50 13.03 8.76
CA SER A 422 -48.77 13.07 10.02
C SER A 422 -47.33 12.59 9.93
N LYS A 423 -46.99 11.80 8.91
CA LYS A 423 -45.62 11.29 8.66
C LYS A 423 -44.76 12.23 7.82
N ILE A 424 -45.35 13.20 7.13
CA ILE A 424 -44.64 14.17 6.28
C ILE A 424 -43.59 14.99 7.06
N PRO A 425 -43.86 15.51 8.28
CA PRO A 425 -42.88 16.28 9.04
C PRO A 425 -41.60 15.51 9.39
N GLU A 426 -41.65 14.17 9.43
CA GLU A 426 -40.47 13.35 9.73
C GLU A 426 -39.45 13.30 8.58
N VAL A 427 -39.84 13.73 7.38
CA VAL A 427 -39.02 13.80 6.15
C VAL A 427 -39.16 15.18 5.48
N GLU A 428 -39.23 16.23 6.29
CA GLU A 428 -39.47 17.60 5.84
C GLU A 428 -38.45 18.05 4.77
N GLY A 429 -37.18 17.69 4.94
CA GLY A 429 -36.10 18.06 4.01
C GLY A 429 -36.32 17.49 2.60
N ALA A 430 -36.59 16.18 2.49
CA ALA A 430 -36.86 15.54 1.21
C ALA A 430 -38.18 16.01 0.58
N VAL A 431 -39.23 16.19 1.40
CA VAL A 431 -40.53 16.64 0.91
C VAL A 431 -40.45 18.07 0.40
N SER A 432 -39.80 18.98 1.14
CA SER A 432 -39.57 20.36 0.73
C SER A 432 -38.80 20.43 -0.60
N ALA A 433 -37.69 19.69 -0.71
CA ALA A 433 -36.90 19.63 -1.93
C ALA A 433 -37.69 19.06 -3.13
N ALA A 434 -38.51 18.03 -2.90
CA ALA A 434 -39.34 17.42 -3.94
C ALA A 434 -40.48 18.35 -4.39
N LEU A 435 -41.16 19.01 -3.46
CA LEU A 435 -42.26 19.93 -3.77
C LEU A 435 -41.76 21.21 -4.45
N LEU A 436 -40.62 21.76 -4.01
CA LEU A 436 -39.97 22.88 -4.70
C LEU A 436 -39.57 22.51 -6.14
N ALA A 437 -39.11 21.27 -6.35
CA ALA A 437 -38.75 20.76 -7.67
C ALA A 437 -39.97 20.52 -8.58
N LEU A 438 -41.11 20.09 -8.02
CA LEU A 438 -42.37 19.96 -8.76
C LEU A 438 -42.91 21.34 -9.15
N GLY A 439 -42.81 22.34 -8.27
CA GLY A 439 -43.43 23.64 -8.48
C GLY A 439 -44.94 23.62 -8.29
N ASP A 440 -45.55 24.80 -8.22
CA ASP A 440 -46.99 24.93 -7.98
C ASP A 440 -47.80 24.37 -9.16
N GLY A 441 -48.71 23.44 -8.88
CA GLY A 441 -49.65 22.90 -9.86
C GLY A 441 -49.24 21.57 -10.50
N ASN A 442 -47.96 21.26 -10.66
CA ASN A 442 -47.51 20.03 -11.35
C ASN A 442 -47.82 18.72 -10.60
N TRP A 443 -48.19 18.81 -9.32
CA TRP A 443 -48.64 17.68 -8.51
C TRP A 443 -50.17 17.59 -8.43
N LYS A 444 -50.90 18.64 -8.82
CA LYS A 444 -52.34 18.60 -9.03
C LYS A 444 -52.54 18.04 -10.43
N MET A 445 -52.85 16.75 -10.58
CA MET A 445 -53.21 16.22 -11.90
C MET A 445 -54.32 17.09 -12.50
N GLU A 446 -54.00 17.85 -13.55
CA GLU A 446 -54.98 18.50 -14.41
C GLU A 446 -55.77 17.37 -15.09
N PHE A 447 -56.99 17.15 -14.60
CA PHE A 447 -57.97 16.37 -15.33
C PHE A 447 -58.83 17.39 -16.10
N GLU A 448 -58.69 17.40 -17.42
CA GLU A 448 -59.81 17.74 -18.30
C GLU A 448 -60.87 16.63 -18.26
#